data_AF-A0A524QRX2-F1
#
_entry.id   AF-A0A524QRX2-F1
#
_cell.length_a   1.000
_cell.length_b   1.000
_cell.length_c   1.000
_cell.angle_alpha   90.00
_cell.angle_beta   90.00
_cell.angle_gamma   90.00
#
_symmetry.space_group_name_H-M   'P 1'
#
loop_
_entity.id
_entity.type
_entity.pdbx_description
1 polymer ?
#
loop_
_entity_poly.entity_id
_entity_poly.type
_entity_poly.pdbx_seq_one_letter_code
_entity_poly.pdbx_strand_id
1 'polypeptide(L)' 'MVTKTDLAREWLPRYTGMPIDKFGDYVLLTNFENYFIRFVTNFDCEVYGGGRPM' A
#
# COMPACT_ATOMS: atom_id res chain seq x y z
N MET A 1 22.99 15.15 -1.33
CA MET A 1 22.02 15.30 -0.21
C MET A 1 20.88 14.34 -0.46
N VAL A 2 20.40 13.64 0.56
CA VAL A 2 19.19 12.81 0.44
C VAL A 2 17.97 13.72 0.55
N THR A 3 17.05 13.64 -0.41
CA THR A 3 15.83 14.47 -0.40
C THR A 3 14.69 13.77 0.33
N LYS A 4 13.66 14.54 0.72
CA LYS A 4 12.43 13.97 1.30
C LYS A 4 11.75 12.97 0.36
N THR A 5 11.80 13.24 -0.95
CA THR A 5 11.23 12.36 -1.96
C THR A 5 12.00 11.04 -2.05
N ASP A 6 13.33 11.08 -1.95
CA ASP A 6 14.14 9.86 -1.95
C ASP A 6 13.82 8.98 -0.74
N LEU A 7 13.69 9.59 0.45
CA LEU A 7 13.29 8.88 1.68
C LEU A 7 11.89 8.28 1.55
N ALA A 8 10.93 9.04 1.04
CA ALA A 8 9.56 8.56 0.86
C ALA A 8 9.52 7.37 -0.12
N ARG A 9 10.29 7.44 -1.22
CA ARG A 9 10.39 6.35 -2.21
C ARG A 9 10.99 5.07 -1.62
N GLU A 10 11.93 5.20 -0.69
CA GLU A 10 12.53 4.06 -0.01
C GLU A 10 11.58 3.44 1.05
N TRP A 11 10.81 4.26 1.76
CA TRP A 11 10.00 3.80 2.90
C TRP A 11 8.66 3.23 2.47
N LEU A 12 8.00 3.83 1.48
CA LEU A 12 6.67 3.39 1.02
C LEU A 12 6.59 1.88 0.69
N PRO A 13 7.52 1.29 -0.09
CA PRO A 13 7.51 -0.16 -0.34
C PRO A 13 7.84 -1.00 0.89
N ARG A 14 8.60 -0.46 1.86
CA ARG A 14 8.92 -1.19 3.10
C ARG A 14 7.70 -1.35 4.00
N TYR A 15 6.87 -0.30 4.08
CA TYR A 15 5.66 -0.31 4.90
C TYR A 15 4.49 -1.01 4.23
N THR A 16 4.35 -0.91 2.90
CA THR A 16 3.20 -1.48 2.18
C THR A 16 3.46 -2.87 1.60
N GLY A 17 4.74 -3.27 1.47
CA GLY A 17 5.13 -4.45 0.72
C GLY A 17 4.89 -4.34 -0.80
N MET A 18 4.49 -3.18 -1.30
CA MET A 18 4.11 -2.93 -2.69
C MET A 18 5.22 -2.16 -3.43
N PRO A 19 5.64 -2.60 -4.63
CA PRO A 19 6.60 -1.85 -5.45
C PRO A 19 6.08 -0.46 -5.82
N ILE A 20 6.98 0.53 -5.88
CA ILE A 20 6.57 1.93 -6.05
C ILE A 20 5.96 2.23 -7.43
N ASP A 21 6.36 1.47 -8.44
CA ASP A 21 5.88 1.52 -9.81
C ASP A 21 4.48 0.92 -9.99
N LYS A 22 3.95 0.25 -8.96
CA LYS A 22 2.60 -0.32 -8.97
C LYS A 22 1.55 0.62 -8.39
N PHE A 23 1.94 1.71 -7.72
CA PHE A 23 0.99 2.67 -7.15
C PHE A 23 0.27 3.42 -8.27
N GLY A 24 -1.06 3.51 -8.18
CA GLY A 24 -1.89 4.31 -9.06
C GLY A 24 -1.98 5.78 -8.61
N ASP A 25 -2.58 6.61 -9.45
CA ASP A 25 -2.78 8.04 -9.17
C ASP A 25 -3.80 8.32 -8.04
N TYR A 26 -4.63 7.32 -7.74
CA TYR A 26 -5.69 7.41 -6.74
C TYR A 26 -5.43 6.45 -5.58
N VAL A 27 -5.45 6.99 -4.36
CA VAL A 27 -5.21 6.24 -3.12
C VAL A 27 -6.44 6.33 -2.24
N LEU A 28 -6.93 5.16 -1.80
CA LEU A 28 -7.94 5.05 -0.74
C LEU A 28 -7.26 4.58 0.53
N LEU A 29 -7.52 5.27 1.65
CA LEU A 29 -6.99 4.91 2.96
C LEU A 29 -8.14 4.44 3.85
N THR A 30 -7.89 3.39 4.63
CA THR A 30 -8.83 2.89 5.63
C THR A 30 -8.08 2.47 6.88
N ASN A 31 -8.68 2.69 8.03
CA ASN A 31 -8.25 2.18 9.33
C ASN A 31 -9.05 0.93 9.75
N PHE A 32 -9.92 0.41 8.89
CA PHE A 32 -10.75 -0.76 9.13
C PHE A 32 -10.31 -1.92 8.22
N GLU A 33 -9.68 -2.94 8.81
CA GLU A 33 -9.23 -4.15 8.09
C GLU A 33 -10.37 -4.83 7.32
N ASN A 34 -11.58 -4.87 7.90
CA ASN A 34 -12.74 -5.47 7.23
C ASN A 34 -13.12 -4.75 5.91
N TYR A 35 -12.90 -3.44 5.79
CA TYR A 35 -13.15 -2.72 4.54
C TYR A 35 -12.14 -3.12 3.48
N PHE A 36 -10.87 -3.25 3.87
CA PHE A 36 -9.82 -3.74 2.99
C PHE A 36 -10.14 -5.16 2.48
N ILE A 37 -10.45 -6.09 3.39
CA ILE A 37 -10.80 -7.48 3.04
C ILE A 37 -11.99 -7.51 2.07
N ARG A 38 -13.08 -6.80 2.37
CA ARG A 38 -14.26 -6.78 1.50
C ARG A 38 -13.97 -6.16 0.13
N PHE A 39 -13.15 -5.11 0.08
CA PHE A 39 -12.76 -4.48 -1.18
C PHE A 39 -11.99 -5.47 -2.06
N VAL A 40 -10.95 -6.11 -1.52
CA VAL A 40 -10.12 -7.03 -2.32
C VAL A 40 -10.89 -8.27 -2.74
N THR A 41 -11.82 -8.77 -1.93
CA THR A 41 -12.70 -9.89 -2.30
C THR A 41 -13.72 -9.51 -3.37
N ASN A 42 -14.35 -8.33 -3.27
CA ASN A 42 -15.39 -7.92 -4.22
C ASN A 42 -14.84 -7.59 -5.61
N PHE A 43 -13.59 -7.14 -5.69
CA PHE A 43 -12.96 -6.68 -6.92
C PHE A 43 -11.81 -7.58 -7.38
N ASP A 44 -11.62 -8.75 -6.75
CA ASP A 44 -10.58 -9.73 -7.06
C ASP A 44 -9.18 -9.09 -7.21
N CYS A 45 -8.82 -8.26 -6.21
CA CYS A 45 -7.58 -7.48 -6.25
C CYS A 45 -6.37 -8.29 -5.74
N GLU A 46 -5.22 -8.09 -6.37
CA GLU A 46 -3.93 -8.59 -5.85
C GLU A 46 -3.55 -7.84 -4.56
N VAL A 47 -3.19 -8.60 -3.51
CA VAL A 47 -2.84 -8.05 -2.20
C VAL A 47 -1.32 -8.07 -2.00
N TYR A 48 -0.77 -6.89 -1.74
CA TYR A 48 0.61 -6.72 -1.26
C TYR A 48 0.63 -6.54 0.25
N GLY A 49 1.67 -7.05 0.92
CA GLY A 49 1.91 -6.78 2.35
C GLY A 49 0.92 -7.44 3.34
N GLY A 50 0.03 -8.33 2.88
CA GLY A 50 -1.00 -8.93 3.72
C GLY A 50 -0.48 -9.63 4.99
N GLY A 51 -1.26 -9.54 6.08
CA GLY A 51 -0.95 -10.18 7.36
C GLY A 51 0.09 -9.45 8.22
N ARG A 52 0.57 -8.27 7.79
CA ARG A 52 1.38 -7.38 8.62
C ARG A 52 0.48 -6.44 9.42
N PRO A 53 0.91 -5.98 10.60
CA PRO A 53 0.14 -5.01 11.40
C PRO A 53 0.00 -3.63 10.71
N MET A 54 0.74 -3.43 9.61
CA MET A 54 0.66 -2.34 8.63
C MET A 54 1.08 -2.91 7.28
#